data_AF-A0A353CCV4-F1
#
_entry.id   AF-A0A353CCV4-F1
#
_cell.length_a   1.000
_cell.length_b   1.000
_cell.length_c   1.000
_cell.angle_alpha   90.00
_cell.angle_beta   90.00
_cell.angle_gamma   90.00
#
_symmetry.space_group_name_H-M   'P 1'
#
loop_
_entity.id
_entity.type
_entity.pdbx_description
1 polymer ?
#
loop_
_entity_poly.entity_id
_entity_poly.type
_entity_poly.pdbx_seq_one_letter_code
_entity_poly.pdbx_strand_id
1 'polypeptide(L)'
;PGDRFQYGPVPFQAFGEAMRRKLSVKKESVMDYLERRIFEPIGLKVGRWTMQEGQPNMPSGAFLTAREWAKFGQFLKNGGRWNGKQVVSAKLLAELTNGSKANPNYGLTFWLNRSNSGRADVAENEGRLRQILGDRPSNTTEMSRRGFGPDVPSDAYMAAGAGNQRLYIIPSLDLIIVRQGRLTQFDDREFLLRMLGKDTVPGANGSK
;
A
#
# COMPACT_ATOMS: atom_id res chain seq x y z
N PRO A 1 -7.79 -10.57 -19.28
CA PRO A 1 -7.34 -9.56 -18.31
C PRO A 1 -8.55 -8.92 -17.62
N GLY A 2 -8.55 -8.79 -16.29
CA GLY A 2 -9.67 -8.18 -15.54
C GLY A 2 -10.65 -9.16 -14.87
N ASP A 3 -10.52 -10.47 -15.11
CA ASP A 3 -11.44 -11.49 -14.57
C ASP A 3 -11.01 -12.12 -13.25
N ARG A 4 -9.71 -12.08 -12.93
CA ARG A 4 -9.11 -12.61 -11.71
C ARG A 4 -8.09 -11.64 -11.15
N PHE A 5 -7.90 -11.68 -9.82
CA PHE A 5 -6.90 -10.87 -9.14
C PHE A 5 -5.70 -11.71 -8.73
N GLN A 6 -4.50 -11.30 -9.14
CA GLN A 6 -3.26 -11.90 -8.66
C GLN A 6 -2.33 -10.78 -8.18
N TYR A 7 -1.98 -10.81 -6.90
CA TYR A 7 -1.02 -9.87 -6.34
C TYR A 7 0.40 -10.29 -6.71
N GLY A 8 1.22 -9.36 -7.16
CA GLY A 8 2.61 -9.67 -7.47
C GLY A 8 3.40 -8.49 -8.04
N PRO A 9 4.73 -8.65 -8.18
CA PRO A 9 5.61 -7.58 -8.64
C PRO A 9 5.54 -7.33 -10.14
N VAL A 10 5.11 -8.32 -10.94
CA VAL A 10 5.18 -8.29 -12.41
C VAL A 10 4.43 -7.09 -13.03
N PRO A 11 3.17 -6.76 -12.64
CA PRO A 11 2.48 -5.61 -13.19
C PRO A 11 3.20 -4.27 -12.92
N PHE A 12 3.86 -4.14 -11.76
CA PHE A 12 4.62 -2.94 -11.42
C PHE A 12 5.89 -2.80 -12.26
N GLN A 13 6.56 -3.90 -12.58
CA GLN A 13 7.72 -3.88 -13.48
C GLN A 13 7.30 -3.51 -14.91
N ALA A 14 6.20 -4.08 -15.40
CA ALA A 14 5.65 -3.72 -16.72
C ALA A 14 5.26 -2.23 -16.78
N PHE A 15 4.67 -1.69 -15.71
CA PHE A 15 4.40 -0.25 -15.59
C PHE A 15 5.68 0.58 -15.60
N GLY A 16 6.72 0.16 -14.88
CA GLY A 16 8.05 0.79 -14.91
C GLY A 16 8.65 0.87 -16.31
N GLU A 17 8.59 -0.23 -17.05
CA GLU A 17 9.07 -0.28 -18.43
C GLU A 17 8.26 0.61 -19.37
N ALA A 18 6.93 0.65 -19.20
CA ALA A 18 6.07 1.56 -19.96
C ALA A 18 6.41 3.04 -19.67
N MET A 19 6.65 3.39 -18.40
CA MET A 19 7.13 4.73 -18.03
C MET A 19 8.48 5.03 -18.68
N ARG A 20 9.44 4.12 -18.59
CA ARG A 20 10.79 4.28 -19.16
C ARG A 20 10.73 4.58 -20.66
N ARG A 21 9.96 3.81 -21.44
CA ARG A 21 9.78 4.03 -22.89
C ARG A 21 9.14 5.38 -23.20
N LYS A 22 8.17 5.81 -22.38
CA LYS A 22 7.48 7.09 -22.57
C LYS A 22 8.36 8.29 -22.20
N LEU A 23 9.30 8.12 -21.29
CA LEU A 23 10.19 9.18 -20.83
C LEU A 23 11.51 9.25 -21.61
N SER A 24 11.96 8.13 -22.17
CA SER A 24 13.19 8.08 -22.97
C SER A 24 13.15 8.99 -24.21
N VAL A 25 11.98 9.13 -24.86
CA VAL A 25 11.78 10.09 -25.96
C VAL A 25 12.00 11.54 -25.54
N LYS A 26 11.91 11.83 -24.23
CA LYS A 26 12.17 13.14 -23.62
C LYS A 26 13.55 13.22 -22.95
N LYS A 27 14.38 12.18 -23.06
CA LYS A 27 15.67 12.05 -22.36
C LYS A 27 15.54 12.23 -20.84
N GLU A 28 14.44 11.74 -20.26
CA GLU A 28 14.15 11.81 -18.83
C GLU A 28 14.14 10.39 -18.26
N SER A 29 14.78 10.16 -17.11
CA SER A 29 14.68 8.87 -16.42
C SER A 29 13.38 8.77 -15.60
N VAL A 30 13.02 7.55 -15.19
CA VAL A 30 11.86 7.35 -14.29
C VAL A 30 12.06 8.09 -12.97
N MET A 31 13.28 8.09 -12.43
CA MET A 31 13.60 8.77 -11.18
C MET A 31 13.49 10.29 -11.33
N ASP A 32 14.05 10.89 -12.39
CA ASP A 32 13.95 12.33 -12.65
C ASP A 32 12.48 12.77 -12.74
N TYR A 33 11.65 11.95 -13.41
CA TYR A 33 10.23 12.22 -13.51
C TYR A 33 9.54 12.17 -12.14
N LEU A 34 9.81 11.16 -11.30
CA LEU A 34 9.21 11.05 -9.97
C LEU A 34 9.67 12.18 -9.04
N GLU A 35 10.96 12.54 -9.11
CA GLU A 35 11.54 13.66 -8.37
C GLU A 35 10.85 14.97 -8.71
N ARG A 36 10.86 15.34 -10.00
CA ARG A 36 10.27 16.59 -10.49
C ARG A 36 8.77 16.67 -10.29
N ARG A 37 8.04 15.55 -10.46
CA ARG A 37 6.57 15.55 -10.46
C ARG A 37 5.96 15.36 -9.09
N ILE A 38 6.64 14.68 -8.17
CA ILE A 38 6.09 14.29 -6.87
C ILE A 38 7.04 14.65 -5.73
N PHE A 39 8.28 14.13 -5.73
CA PHE A 39 9.12 14.19 -4.53
C PHE A 39 9.58 15.60 -4.18
N GLU A 40 10.10 16.36 -5.15
CA GLU A 40 10.47 17.75 -4.93
C GLU A 40 9.26 18.63 -4.58
N PRO A 41 8.11 18.58 -5.31
CA PRO A 41 6.93 19.36 -4.96
C PRO A 41 6.41 19.15 -3.53
N ILE A 42 6.58 17.97 -2.95
CA ILE A 42 6.13 17.66 -1.59
C ILE A 42 7.27 17.64 -0.56
N GLY A 43 8.50 17.92 -0.99
CA GLY A 43 9.69 17.84 -0.15
C GLY A 43 9.91 16.44 0.47
N LEU A 44 9.56 15.39 -0.27
CA LEU A 44 9.78 14.00 0.12
C LEU A 44 11.21 13.59 -0.25
N LYS A 45 11.93 13.03 0.72
CA LYS A 45 13.29 12.54 0.53
C LYS A 45 13.31 11.02 0.47
N VAL A 46 13.67 10.48 -0.69
CA VAL A 46 13.98 9.05 -0.85
C VAL A 46 15.44 8.85 -0.46
N GLY A 47 15.72 8.00 0.53
CA GLY A 47 17.09 7.77 0.98
C GLY A 47 17.91 6.97 -0.03
N ARG A 48 17.33 5.87 -0.52
CA ARG A 48 17.87 5.06 -1.62
C ARG A 48 16.72 4.39 -2.35
N TRP A 49 16.87 4.15 -3.65
CA TRP A 49 16.05 3.18 -4.36
C TRP A 49 16.94 2.05 -4.86
N THR A 50 16.54 0.79 -4.64
CA THR A 50 17.20 -0.35 -5.28
C THR A 50 17.08 -0.22 -6.80
N MET A 51 18.22 -0.22 -7.48
CA MET A 51 18.30 -0.11 -8.94
C MET A 51 18.63 -1.48 -9.55
N GLN A 52 18.09 -1.75 -10.74
CA GLN A 52 18.44 -2.89 -11.58
C GLN A 52 18.69 -2.38 -13.00
N GLU A 53 19.89 -2.60 -13.54
CA GLU A 53 20.28 -2.14 -14.88
C GLU A 53 20.00 -0.63 -15.11
N GLY A 54 20.26 0.18 -14.08
CA GLY A 54 20.03 1.63 -14.13
C GLY A 54 18.56 2.06 -14.00
N GLN A 55 17.62 1.13 -13.79
CA GLN A 55 16.19 1.42 -13.57
C GLN A 55 15.80 1.19 -12.11
N PRO A 56 14.90 2.01 -11.55
CA PRO A 56 14.37 1.75 -10.21
C PRO A 56 13.55 0.46 -10.22
N ASN A 57 13.74 -0.37 -9.21
CA ASN A 57 12.90 -1.52 -8.96
C ASN A 57 11.50 -1.03 -8.55
N MET A 58 10.56 -0.92 -9.49
CA MET A 58 9.26 -0.31 -9.22
C MET A 58 8.39 -1.01 -8.16
N PRO A 59 8.35 -2.36 -8.04
CA PRO A 59 7.53 -3.01 -7.01
C PRO A 59 8.07 -2.85 -5.58
N SER A 60 9.36 -2.50 -5.38
CA SER A 60 9.97 -2.44 -4.05
C SER A 60 11.33 -1.75 -4.01
N GLY A 61 11.85 -1.47 -2.82
CA GLY A 61 13.24 -1.02 -2.66
C GLY A 61 13.42 0.49 -2.57
N ALA A 62 12.34 1.28 -2.50
CA ALA A 62 12.40 2.64 -1.99
C ALA A 62 12.61 2.61 -0.47
N PHE A 63 13.70 3.22 -0.01
CA PHE A 63 14.04 3.37 1.40
C PHE A 63 13.60 4.76 1.87
N LEU A 64 12.64 4.79 2.78
CA LEU A 64 12.09 6.00 3.38
C LEU A 64 12.21 5.93 4.89
N THR A 65 12.36 7.08 5.56
CA THR A 65 12.09 7.15 7.00
C THR A 65 10.58 7.10 7.23
N ALA A 66 10.15 6.74 8.44
CA ALA A 66 8.72 6.78 8.79
C ALA A 66 8.11 8.18 8.55
N ARG A 67 8.89 9.25 8.78
CA ARG A 67 8.46 10.63 8.56
C ARG A 67 8.23 10.94 7.08
N GLU A 68 9.15 10.52 6.20
CA GLU A 68 9.01 10.72 4.75
C GLU A 68 7.84 9.92 4.19
N TRP A 69 7.59 8.72 4.74
CA TRP A 69 6.42 7.93 4.36
C TRP A 69 5.12 8.56 4.85
N ALA A 70 5.11 9.16 6.05
CA ALA A 70 3.97 9.89 6.58
C ALA A 70 3.66 11.15 5.75
N LYS A 71 4.68 11.87 5.26
CA LYS A 71 4.48 12.98 4.31
C LYS A 71 3.76 12.51 3.05
N PHE A 72 4.17 11.36 2.49
CA PHE A 72 3.48 10.78 1.34
C PHE A 72 2.02 10.43 1.68
N GLY A 73 1.77 9.82 2.84
CA GLY A 73 0.41 9.57 3.32
C GLY A 73 -0.43 10.84 3.45
N GLN A 74 0.15 11.91 4.00
CA GLN A 74 -0.52 13.21 4.14
C GLN A 74 -0.81 13.85 2.81
N PHE A 75 0.12 13.74 1.85
CA PHE A 75 -0.09 14.19 0.49
C PHE A 75 -1.29 13.49 -0.17
N LEU A 76 -1.42 12.18 0.00
CA LEU A 76 -2.55 11.41 -0.52
C LEU A 76 -3.86 11.75 0.20
N LYS A 77 -3.85 11.80 1.55
CA LYS A 77 -5.02 12.19 2.37
C LYS A 77 -5.54 13.58 1.98
N ASN A 78 -4.64 14.50 1.64
CA ASN A 78 -4.99 15.86 1.18
C ASN A 78 -5.43 15.93 -0.29
N GLY A 79 -5.74 14.80 -0.93
CA GLY A 79 -6.18 14.77 -2.33
C GLY A 79 -5.15 15.34 -3.29
N GLY A 80 -3.86 15.17 -3.00
CA GLY A 80 -2.76 15.59 -3.85
C GLY A 80 -2.40 17.08 -3.71
N ARG A 81 -2.86 17.72 -2.64
CA ARG A 81 -2.48 19.09 -2.28
C ARG A 81 -1.32 19.10 -1.29
N TRP A 82 -0.38 20.00 -1.52
CA TRP A 82 0.75 20.25 -0.62
C TRP A 82 1.07 21.73 -0.58
N ASN A 83 1.14 22.33 0.62
CA ASN A 83 1.41 23.75 0.83
C ASN A 83 0.60 24.69 -0.10
N GLY A 84 -0.71 24.44 -0.21
CA GLY A 84 -1.62 25.23 -1.05
C GLY A 84 -1.59 24.91 -2.55
N LYS A 85 -0.62 24.13 -3.04
CA LYS A 85 -0.48 23.75 -4.46
C LYS A 85 -1.11 22.38 -4.74
N GLN A 86 -1.83 22.26 -5.85
CA GLN A 86 -2.30 20.96 -6.38
C GLN A 86 -1.17 20.31 -7.19
N VAL A 87 -0.55 19.26 -6.67
CA VAL A 87 0.57 18.56 -7.34
C VAL A 87 0.04 17.45 -8.27
N VAL A 88 -0.94 16.67 -7.78
CA VAL A 88 -1.66 15.66 -8.56
C VAL A 88 -3.14 15.91 -8.36
N SER A 89 -3.95 15.88 -9.43
CA SER A 89 -5.39 16.16 -9.31
C SER A 89 -6.09 15.21 -8.33
N ALA A 90 -6.98 15.75 -7.50
CA ALA A 90 -7.80 14.95 -6.59
C ALA A 90 -8.62 13.87 -7.33
N LYS A 91 -9.12 14.18 -8.53
CA LYS A 91 -9.84 13.22 -9.39
C LYS A 91 -9.01 11.97 -9.71
N LEU A 92 -7.75 12.14 -10.11
CA LEU A 92 -6.86 10.99 -10.36
C LEU A 92 -6.56 10.20 -9.09
N LEU A 93 -6.40 10.87 -7.94
CA LEU A 93 -6.13 10.17 -6.68
C LEU A 93 -7.36 9.45 -6.11
N ALA A 94 -8.57 9.86 -6.46
CA ALA A 94 -9.79 9.12 -6.08
C ALA A 94 -9.78 7.68 -6.63
N GLU A 95 -9.18 7.45 -7.80
CA GLU A 95 -9.03 6.11 -8.41
C GLU A 95 -8.18 5.16 -7.57
N LEU A 96 -7.31 5.66 -6.67
CA LEU A 96 -6.54 4.81 -5.74
C LEU A 96 -7.45 3.95 -4.86
N THR A 97 -8.68 4.42 -4.61
CA THR A 97 -9.65 3.78 -3.71
C THR A 97 -10.86 3.19 -4.44
N ASN A 98 -10.75 3.07 -5.77
CA ASN A 98 -11.73 2.43 -6.62
C ASN A 98 -11.35 0.95 -6.83
N GLY A 99 -12.06 0.06 -6.15
CA GLY A 99 -11.82 -1.38 -6.25
C GLY A 99 -12.18 -1.94 -7.62
N SER A 100 -11.44 -2.94 -8.08
CA SER A 100 -11.75 -3.61 -9.34
C SER A 100 -12.89 -4.63 -9.22
N LYS A 101 -13.49 -5.03 -10.35
CA LYS A 101 -14.47 -6.13 -10.37
C LYS A 101 -13.88 -7.46 -9.86
N ALA A 102 -12.61 -7.72 -10.16
CA ALA A 102 -11.90 -8.93 -9.74
C ALA A 102 -11.59 -8.92 -8.23
N ASN A 103 -11.24 -7.76 -7.68
CA ASN A 103 -11.02 -7.57 -6.25
C ASN A 103 -11.48 -6.17 -5.80
N PRO A 104 -12.66 -6.07 -5.15
CA PRO A 104 -13.15 -4.81 -4.60
C PRO A 104 -12.30 -4.25 -3.46
N ASN A 105 -11.48 -5.09 -2.81
CA ASN A 105 -10.60 -4.73 -1.71
C ASN A 105 -9.19 -4.31 -2.17
N TYR A 106 -8.98 -4.14 -3.48
CA TYR A 106 -7.73 -3.63 -4.03
C TYR A 106 -8.00 -2.57 -5.11
N GLY A 107 -7.55 -1.34 -4.86
CA GLY A 107 -7.63 -0.24 -5.81
C GLY A 107 -6.40 -0.14 -6.70
N LEU A 108 -6.06 1.06 -7.17
CA LEU A 108 -4.78 1.28 -7.86
C LEU A 108 -3.63 1.23 -6.86
N THR A 109 -3.10 0.02 -6.63
CA THR A 109 -1.94 -0.28 -5.78
C THR A 109 -2.13 -0.12 -4.26
N PHE A 110 -3.37 -0.03 -3.79
CA PHE A 110 -3.70 0.07 -2.36
C PHE A 110 -4.73 -0.99 -1.95
N TRP A 111 -4.56 -1.55 -0.75
CA TRP A 111 -5.55 -2.38 -0.08
C TRP A 111 -6.64 -1.51 0.53
N LEU A 112 -7.90 -1.90 0.37
CA LEU A 112 -9.07 -1.11 0.76
C LEU A 112 -9.89 -1.85 1.81
N ASN A 113 -10.53 -1.11 2.72
CA ASN A 113 -11.52 -1.65 3.64
C ASN A 113 -12.92 -1.69 3.02
N ARG A 114 -13.07 -2.40 1.90
CA ARG A 114 -14.39 -2.60 1.27
C ARG A 114 -14.97 -3.95 1.71
N SER A 115 -16.20 -4.19 1.28
CA SER A 115 -17.03 -5.37 1.57
C SER A 115 -16.27 -6.68 1.80
N ASN A 116 -16.83 -7.55 2.65
CA ASN A 116 -16.43 -8.95 2.79
C ASN A 116 -16.81 -9.69 1.48
N SER A 117 -15.93 -9.64 0.48
CA SER A 117 -16.23 -10.06 -0.89
C SER A 117 -16.34 -11.58 -1.00
N GLY A 118 -15.84 -12.32 0.00
CA GLY A 118 -15.79 -13.79 0.03
C GLY A 118 -14.92 -14.40 -1.07
N ARG A 119 -14.44 -13.60 -2.04
CA ARG A 119 -13.61 -14.00 -3.16
C ARG A 119 -12.16 -13.69 -2.85
N ALA A 120 -11.47 -14.72 -2.36
CA ALA A 120 -10.03 -14.70 -2.25
C ALA A 120 -9.44 -15.25 -3.55
N ASP A 121 -9.27 -14.40 -4.56
CA ASP A 121 -8.21 -14.72 -5.50
C ASP A 121 -6.89 -14.43 -4.77
N VAL A 122 -6.08 -15.47 -4.66
CA VAL A 122 -4.98 -15.59 -3.71
C VAL A 122 -3.95 -14.48 -3.95
N ALA A 123 -3.69 -13.65 -2.94
CA ALA A 123 -2.45 -12.89 -2.88
C ALA A 123 -1.36 -13.89 -2.42
N GLU A 124 -0.94 -14.76 -3.34
CA GLU A 124 -0.16 -15.96 -3.08
C GLU A 124 0.93 -15.77 -2.02
N ASN A 125 0.81 -16.56 -0.95
CA ASN A 125 1.92 -17.01 -0.13
C ASN A 125 2.64 -18.13 -0.87
N GLU A 126 3.24 -17.84 -2.02
CA GLU A 126 4.12 -18.81 -2.69
C GLU A 126 5.60 -18.50 -2.41
N GLY A 127 6.39 -19.56 -2.28
CA GLY A 127 7.83 -19.49 -2.04
C GLY A 127 8.23 -19.20 -0.59
N ARG A 128 9.31 -18.42 -0.42
CA ARG A 128 10.02 -18.20 0.86
C ARG A 128 9.12 -17.69 2.00
N LEU A 129 8.04 -16.98 1.68
CA LEU A 129 7.10 -16.45 2.69
C LEU A 129 6.28 -17.55 3.36
N ARG A 130 5.88 -18.61 2.64
CA ARG A 130 5.19 -19.77 3.23
C ARG A 130 6.08 -20.54 4.19
N GLN A 131 7.38 -20.65 3.89
CA GLN A 131 8.36 -21.30 4.77
C GLN A 131 8.54 -20.55 6.10
N ILE A 132 8.31 -19.23 6.14
CA ILE A 132 8.48 -18.41 7.35
C ILE A 132 7.17 -18.17 8.10
N LEU A 133 6.04 -18.07 7.39
CA LEU A 133 4.74 -17.72 7.96
C LEU A 133 3.82 -18.92 8.21
N GLY A 134 4.20 -20.12 7.75
CA GLY A 134 3.39 -21.34 7.85
C GLY A 134 2.17 -21.35 6.92
N ASP A 135 1.20 -22.22 7.18
CA ASP A 135 -0.02 -22.37 6.36
C ASP A 135 -1.08 -21.28 6.61
N ARG A 136 -0.78 -20.24 7.40
CA ARG A 136 -1.71 -19.13 7.61
C ARG A 136 -1.79 -18.26 6.34
N PRO A 137 -3.00 -17.79 5.98
CA PRO A 137 -3.14 -16.82 4.89
C PRO A 137 -2.29 -15.57 5.17
N SER A 138 -1.67 -14.99 4.15
CA SER A 138 -0.99 -13.70 4.28
C SER A 138 -1.98 -12.62 4.69
N ASN A 139 -1.48 -11.56 5.33
CA ASN A 139 -2.29 -10.37 5.60
C ASN A 139 -2.92 -9.81 4.32
N THR A 140 -2.21 -9.88 3.19
CA THR A 140 -2.75 -9.48 1.88
C THR A 140 -3.87 -10.41 1.39
N THR A 141 -3.80 -11.71 1.68
CA THR A 141 -4.92 -12.63 1.42
C THR A 141 -6.13 -12.28 2.27
N GLU A 142 -5.94 -11.99 3.56
CA GLU A 142 -7.02 -11.57 4.45
C GLU A 142 -7.63 -10.23 4.02
N MET A 143 -6.80 -9.26 3.65
CA MET A 143 -7.28 -8.00 3.08
C MET A 143 -8.12 -8.21 1.81
N SER A 144 -7.69 -9.10 0.92
CA SER A 144 -8.45 -9.46 -0.29
C SER A 144 -9.85 -10.01 0.06
N ARG A 145 -9.92 -10.88 1.08
CA ARG A 145 -11.17 -11.53 1.52
C ARG A 145 -12.15 -10.58 2.19
N ARG A 146 -11.67 -9.85 3.19
CA ARG A 146 -12.53 -9.20 4.19
C ARG A 146 -12.19 -7.75 4.50
N GLY A 147 -11.18 -7.17 3.85
CA GLY A 147 -10.63 -5.87 4.26
C GLY A 147 -10.09 -5.90 5.70
N PHE A 148 -10.13 -4.77 6.40
CA PHE A 148 -9.88 -4.73 7.84
C PHE A 148 -11.10 -5.16 8.66
N GLY A 149 -12.29 -5.10 8.09
CA GLY A 149 -13.55 -5.42 8.74
C GLY A 149 -14.35 -4.19 9.18
N PRO A 150 -15.59 -4.42 9.67
CA PRO A 150 -16.59 -3.36 9.87
C PRO A 150 -16.25 -2.40 11.02
N ASP A 151 -15.40 -2.83 11.97
CA ASP A 151 -15.01 -2.01 13.11
C ASP A 151 -13.94 -0.96 12.77
N VAL A 152 -13.34 -1.06 11.59
CA VAL A 152 -12.42 -0.06 11.02
C VAL A 152 -13.20 0.78 9.99
N PRO A 153 -12.99 2.10 9.89
CA PRO A 153 -13.69 2.93 8.91
C PRO A 153 -13.58 2.39 7.49
N SER A 154 -14.69 2.44 6.74
CA SER A 154 -14.77 1.88 5.37
C SER A 154 -13.93 2.66 4.34
N ASP A 155 -13.52 3.87 4.68
CA ASP A 155 -12.62 4.70 3.86
C ASP A 155 -11.14 4.50 4.22
N ALA A 156 -10.82 3.58 5.15
CA ALA A 156 -9.45 3.18 5.43
C ALA A 156 -8.84 2.43 4.25
N TYR A 157 -7.61 2.80 3.90
CA TYR A 157 -6.82 2.11 2.87
C TYR A 157 -5.33 2.09 3.23
N MET A 158 -4.58 1.20 2.58
CA MET A 158 -3.24 0.83 3.02
C MET A 158 -2.31 0.45 1.87
N ALA A 159 -1.08 0.97 1.92
CA ALA A 159 0.05 0.39 1.20
C ALA A 159 0.75 -0.64 2.10
N ALA A 160 0.91 -1.86 1.59
CA ALA A 160 1.55 -2.95 2.31
C ALA A 160 2.89 -3.34 1.68
N GLY A 161 3.92 -3.46 2.51
CA GLY A 161 5.23 -3.97 2.14
C GLY A 161 5.63 -5.22 2.91
N ALA A 162 6.61 -5.95 2.36
CA ALA A 162 7.23 -7.09 3.05
C ALA A 162 7.80 -6.66 4.42
N GLY A 163 7.79 -7.57 5.40
CA GLY A 163 8.16 -7.25 6.79
C GLY A 163 7.05 -6.53 7.57
N ASN A 164 5.80 -6.68 7.13
CA ASN A 164 4.64 -5.99 7.69
C ASN A 164 4.78 -4.46 7.69
N GLN A 165 5.49 -3.91 6.70
CA GLN A 165 5.58 -2.46 6.56
C GLN A 165 4.23 -1.92 6.08
N ARG A 166 3.77 -0.82 6.68
CA ARG A 166 2.42 -0.29 6.44
C ARG A 166 2.43 1.22 6.41
N LEU A 167 1.67 1.74 5.46
CA LEU A 167 1.12 3.09 5.52
C LEU A 167 -0.40 2.94 5.48
N TYR A 168 -1.06 3.24 6.59
CA TYR A 168 -2.51 3.33 6.69
C TYR A 168 -2.93 4.79 6.54
N ILE A 169 -4.02 5.01 5.81
CA ILE A 169 -4.63 6.33 5.64
C ILE A 169 -6.13 6.16 5.92
N ILE A 170 -6.64 6.95 6.86
CA ILE A 170 -8.04 6.92 7.30
C ILE A 170 -8.58 8.36 7.24
N PRO A 171 -9.09 8.79 6.08
CA PRO A 171 -9.51 10.18 5.85
C PRO A 171 -10.56 10.67 6.85
N SER A 172 -11.57 9.85 7.14
CA SER A 172 -12.66 10.15 8.08
C SER A 172 -12.20 10.47 9.51
N LEU A 173 -11.00 10.04 9.89
CA LEU A 173 -10.38 10.29 11.19
C LEU A 173 -9.21 11.28 11.11
N ASP A 174 -8.98 11.89 9.95
CA ASP A 174 -7.80 12.70 9.65
C ASP A 174 -6.47 12.00 10.02
N LEU A 175 -6.43 10.67 9.89
CA LEU A 175 -5.37 9.85 10.51
C LEU A 175 -4.49 9.18 9.47
N ILE A 176 -3.18 9.19 9.74
CA ILE A 176 -2.15 8.45 9.00
C ILE A 176 -1.31 7.69 10.02
N ILE A 177 -1.09 6.41 9.76
CA ILE A 177 -0.25 5.56 10.61
C ILE A 177 0.82 4.93 9.73
N VAL A 178 2.08 5.13 10.11
CA VAL A 178 3.22 4.46 9.48
C VAL A 178 3.78 3.43 10.42
N ARG A 179 3.91 2.19 9.94
CA ARG A 179 4.60 1.11 10.63
C ARG A 179 5.78 0.64 9.78
N GLN A 180 6.98 0.80 10.31
CA GLN A 180 8.16 0.09 9.82
C GLN A 180 8.39 -1.09 10.74
N GLY A 181 8.38 -2.32 10.22
CA GLY A 181 8.60 -3.47 11.08
C GLY A 181 9.33 -4.61 10.40
N ARG A 182 9.26 -5.76 11.05
CA ARG A 182 10.03 -6.96 10.72
C ARG A 182 9.10 -8.09 10.30
N LEU A 183 9.70 -9.12 9.68
CA LEU A 183 8.99 -10.29 9.19
C LEU A 183 8.58 -11.18 10.37
N THR A 184 7.48 -10.80 11.03
CA THR A 184 6.88 -11.47 12.18
C THR A 184 5.41 -11.77 11.89
N GLN A 185 4.74 -12.49 12.78
CA GLN A 185 3.28 -12.48 12.79
C GLN A 185 2.79 -11.05 13.10
N PHE A 186 1.71 -10.63 12.44
CA PHE A 186 1.10 -9.31 12.59
C PHE A 186 -0.33 -9.36 12.06
N ASP A 187 -1.29 -8.83 12.81
CA ASP A 187 -2.68 -8.69 12.37
C ASP A 187 -3.01 -7.20 12.19
N ASP A 188 -3.33 -6.81 10.97
CA ASP A 188 -3.63 -5.43 10.60
C ASP A 188 -4.90 -4.89 11.30
N ARG A 189 -5.93 -5.74 11.45
CA ARG A 189 -7.20 -5.36 12.10
C ARG A 189 -6.98 -5.16 13.58
N GLU A 190 -6.34 -6.13 14.25
CA GLU A 190 -6.06 -6.04 15.68
C GLU A 190 -5.23 -4.79 16.01
N PHE A 191 -4.19 -4.52 15.21
CA PHE A 191 -3.36 -3.33 15.38
C PHE A 191 -4.17 -2.04 15.27
N LEU A 192 -5.01 -1.91 14.23
CA LEU A 192 -5.83 -0.71 14.05
C LEU A 192 -6.85 -0.54 15.17
N LEU A 193 -7.47 -1.62 15.65
CA LEU A 193 -8.46 -1.53 16.72
C LEU A 193 -7.86 -1.06 18.04
N ARG A 194 -6.67 -1.57 18.39
CA ARG A 194 -5.90 -1.06 19.55
C ARG A 194 -5.53 0.41 19.40
N MET A 195 -5.09 0.83 18.20
CA MET A 195 -4.75 2.24 17.92
C MET A 195 -5.96 3.17 17.97
N LEU A 196 -7.14 2.68 17.58
CA LEU A 196 -8.39 3.43 17.55
C LEU A 196 -9.15 3.38 18.88
N GLY A 197 -8.59 2.77 19.93
CA GLY A 197 -9.23 2.62 21.24
C GLY A 197 -10.45 1.71 21.22
N LYS A 198 -10.55 0.82 20.23
CA LYS A 198 -11.58 -0.21 20.14
C LYS A 198 -10.97 -1.52 20.63
N ASP A 199 -11.21 -1.89 21.88
CA ASP A 199 -10.80 -3.20 22.36
C ASP A 199 -11.62 -4.28 21.67
N THR A 200 -10.99 -5.06 20.78
CA THR A 200 -11.57 -6.35 20.36
C THR A 200 -10.50 -7.43 20.43
N VAL A 201 -10.63 -8.33 21.42
CA VAL A 201 -10.11 -9.70 21.34
C VAL A 201 -11.12 -10.63 22.04
N PRO A 202 -11.83 -11.50 21.32
CA PRO A 202 -12.28 -12.76 21.88
C PRO A 202 -11.10 -13.75 21.77
N GLY A 203 -10.53 -14.19 22.90
CA GLY A 203 -9.56 -15.30 22.89
C GLY A 203 -8.40 -15.28 23.88
N ALA A 204 -8.20 -14.23 24.69
CA ALA A 204 -7.21 -14.25 25.77
C ALA A 204 -7.79 -14.90 27.04
N ASN A 205 -8.27 -16.15 26.94
CA ASN A 205 -8.39 -16.97 28.13
C ASN A 205 -7.00 -17.51 28.46
N GLY A 206 -6.45 -17.01 29.57
CA GLY A 206 -5.22 -17.52 30.14
C GLY A 206 -5.35 -19.00 30.49
N SER A 207 -4.36 -19.77 30.07
CA SER A 207 -3.90 -20.90 30.87
C SER A 207 -2.68 -20.41 31.66
N LYS A 208 -2.89 -20.26 32.97
CA LYS A 208 -1.82 -20.48 33.94
C LYS A 208 -1.29 -21.90 33.80
#